data_AF-A0A8X6P4F3-F1
#
_entry.id   AF-A0A8X6P4F3-F1
#
_cell.length_a   1.000
_cell.length_b   1.000
_cell.length_c   1.000
_cell.angle_alpha   90.00
_cell.angle_beta   90.00
_cell.angle_gamma   90.00
#
_symmetry.space_group_name_H-M   'P 1'
#
loop_
_entity.id
_entity.type
_entity.pdbx_description
1 polymer ?
#
loop_
_entity_poly.entity_id
_entity_poly.type
_entity_poly.pdbx_seq_one_letter_code
_entity_poly.pdbx_strand_id
1 'polypeptide(L)' 'MEHSIIAAYIVILLGCVAQKNLSYIDVMKDYLTDGKFDVMVEVLKKFKSFVTLTGSVGNRELASIQRVIQVLESS' A
#
# COMPACT_ATOMS: atom_id res chain seq x y z
N MET A 1 -6.66 14.90 5.88
CA MET A 1 -7.34 13.57 5.84
C MET A 1 -7.52 13.10 4.40
N GLU A 2 -8.12 13.91 3.53
CA GLU A 2 -8.36 13.59 2.11
C GLU A 2 -7.10 13.15 1.34
N HIS A 3 -6.02 13.94 1.40
CA HIS A 3 -4.76 13.58 0.74
C HIS A 3 -4.15 12.25 1.22
N SER A 4 -4.32 11.90 2.49
CA SER A 4 -3.84 10.61 3.04
C SER A 4 -4.66 9.43 2.53
N ILE A 5 -5.97 9.62 2.32
CA ILE A 5 -6.85 8.62 1.72
C ILE A 5 -6.49 8.43 0.24
N ILE A 6 -6.32 9.52 -0.50
CA ILE A 6 -5.89 9.48 -1.91
C ILE A 6 -4.54 8.73 -2.03
N ALA A 7 -3.56 9.09 -1.19
CA ALA A 7 -2.27 8.42 -1.16
C ALA A 7 -2.42 6.91 -0.87
N ALA A 8 -3.26 6.51 0.08
CA ALA A 8 -3.50 5.10 0.38
C ALA A 8 -4.07 4.34 -0.83
N TYR A 9 -5.04 4.91 -1.54
CA TYR A 9 -5.58 4.28 -2.75
C TYR A 9 -4.55 4.17 -3.89
N ILE A 10 -3.71 5.20 -4.07
CA ILE A 10 -2.60 5.15 -5.03
C ILE A 10 -1.63 4.02 -4.67
N VAL A 11 -1.23 3.91 -3.40
CA VAL A 11 -0.33 2.85 -2.95
C VAL A 11 -0.96 1.46 -3.08
N ILE A 12 -2.26 1.32 -2.78
CA ILE A 12 -2.99 0.05 -3.00
C ILE A 12 -2.96 -0.32 -4.49
N LEU A 13 -3.22 0.63 -5.40
CA LEU A 13 -3.20 0.39 -6.83
C LEU A 13 -1.80 -0.06 -7.29
N LEU A 14 -0.76 0.67 -6.91
CA LEU A 14 0.63 0.34 -7.24
C LEU A 14 1.02 -1.03 -6.69
N GLY A 15 0.68 -1.31 -5.43
CA GLY A 15 0.95 -2.59 -4.80
C GLY A 15 0.20 -3.77 -5.44
N CYS A 16 -1.03 -3.57 -5.90
CA CYS A 16 -1.79 -4.57 -6.65
C CYS A 16 -1.16 -4.87 -8.03
N VAL A 17 -0.56 -3.87 -8.68
CA VAL A 17 0.17 -4.06 -9.95
C VAL A 17 1.49 -4.80 -9.69
N ALA A 18 2.25 -4.35 -8.69
CA ALA A 18 3.51 -4.96 -8.27
C ALA A 18 3.36 -6.43 -7.85
N GLN A 19 2.26 -6.79 -7.18
CA GLN A 19 1.93 -8.17 -6.82
C GLN A 19 1.87 -9.13 -8.01
N LYS A 20 1.47 -8.63 -9.19
CA LYS A 20 1.32 -9.47 -10.39
C LYS A 20 2.59 -9.52 -11.22
N ASN A 21 3.47 -8.54 -11.07
CA ASN A 21 4.74 -8.51 -11.79
C ASN A 21 5.79 -7.73 -10.98
N LEU A 22 6.76 -8.49 -10.47
CA LEU A 22 7.85 -7.97 -9.64
C LEU A 22 8.75 -6.98 -10.38
N SER A 23 8.80 -6.98 -11.72
CA SER A 23 9.59 -6.00 -12.47
C SER A 23 9.13 -4.56 -12.24
N TYR A 24 7.86 -4.36 -11.87
CA TYR A 24 7.35 -3.03 -11.51
C TYR A 24 7.87 -2.52 -10.17
N ILE A 25 8.35 -3.41 -9.30
CA ILE A 25 8.94 -3.02 -8.02
C ILE A 25 10.24 -2.28 -8.26
N ASP A 26 11.10 -2.80 -9.14
CA ASP A 26 12.36 -2.15 -9.50
C ASP A 26 12.08 -0.77 -10.14
N VAL A 27 11.14 -0.71 -11.07
CA VAL A 27 10.70 0.56 -11.68
C VAL A 27 10.20 1.54 -10.61
N MET A 28 9.38 1.08 -9.65
CA MET A 28 8.88 1.94 -8.59
C MET A 28 9.99 2.47 -7.68
N LYS A 29 11.03 1.67 -7.40
CA LYS A 29 12.19 2.09 -6.60
C LYS A 29 12.97 3.21 -7.29
N ASP A 30 13.08 3.19 -8.62
CA ASP A 30 13.77 4.24 -9.39
C ASP A 30 13.08 5.61 -9.26
N TYR A 31 11.77 5.65 -8.99
CA TYR A 31 11.01 6.89 -8.77
C TYR A 31 10.95 7.32 -7.30
N LEU A 32 11.55 6.53 -6.38
CA LEU A 32 11.58 6.85 -4.95
C LEU A 32 12.93 7.44 -4.58
N THR A 33 12.92 8.55 -3.85
CA THR A 33 14.13 9.28 -3.45
C THR A 33 15.16 8.41 -2.75
N ASP A 34 14.70 7.43 -1.96
CA ASP A 34 15.56 6.50 -1.21
C ASP A 34 15.48 5.05 -1.73
N GLY A 35 14.70 4.78 -2.78
CA GLY A 35 14.42 3.43 -3.27
C GLY A 35 13.67 2.54 -2.26
N LYS A 36 13.09 3.13 -1.20
CA LYS A 36 12.43 2.43 -0.09
C LYS A 36 10.94 2.67 -0.04
N PHE A 37 10.19 1.62 0.28
CA PHE A 37 8.74 1.67 0.41
C PHE A 37 8.24 2.04 1.81
N ASP A 38 9.13 2.44 2.74
CA ASP A 38 8.81 2.70 4.15
C ASP A 38 7.62 3.66 4.31
N VAL A 39 7.62 4.77 3.57
CA VAL A 39 6.53 5.77 3.58
C VAL A 39 5.22 5.18 3.06
N MET A 40 5.28 4.39 1.98
CA MET A 40 4.11 3.73 1.41
C MET A 40 3.51 2.71 2.38
N VAL A 41 4.37 1.93 3.04
CA VAL A 41 3.98 0.96 4.08
C VAL A 41 3.33 1.67 5.27
N GLU A 42 3.89 2.78 5.73
CA GLU A 42 3.33 3.58 6.82
C GLU A 42 1.95 4.12 6.48
N VAL A 43 1.77 4.64 5.26
CA VAL A 43 0.46 5.12 4.76
C VAL A 43 -0.57 4.00 4.80
N LEU A 44 -0.22 2.80 4.31
CA LEU A 44 -1.14 1.66 4.33
C LEU A 44 -1.46 1.16 5.74
N LYS A 45 -0.50 1.15 6.66
CA LYS A 45 -0.73 0.79 8.07
C LYS A 45 -1.72 1.75 8.73
N LYS A 46 -1.53 3.06 8.53
CA LYS A 46 -2.45 4.10 9.03
C LYS A 46 -3.84 3.95 8.39
N PHE A 47 -3.90 3.73 7.08
CA PHE A 47 -5.16 3.54 6.36
C PHE A 47 -5.91 2.29 6.84
N LYS A 48 -5.21 1.16 6.99
CA LYS A 48 -5.78 -0.08 7.54
C LYS A 48 -6.39 0.13 8.92
N SER A 49 -5.68 0.82 9.82
CA SER A 49 -6.21 1.16 11.15
C SER A 49 -7.46 2.04 11.05
N PHE A 50 -7.43 3.06 10.19
CA PHE A 50 -8.58 3.96 9.98
C PHE A 50 -9.82 3.22 9.46
N VAL A 51 -9.66 2.37 8.45
CA VAL A 51 -10.81 1.64 7.89
C VAL A 51 -11.34 0.54 8.81
N THR A 52 -10.46 -0.02 9.65
CA THR A 52 -10.87 -0.94 10.74
C THR A 52 -11.69 -0.20 11.79
N LEU A 53 -11.27 1.00 12.20
CA LEU A 53 -12.00 1.83 13.18
C LEU A 53 -13.36 2.30 12.67
N THR A 54 -13.47 2.62 11.38
CA THR A 54 -14.72 3.12 10.79
C THR A 54 -15.69 2.02 10.36
N GLY A 55 -15.26 0.75 10.36
CA GLY A 55 -16.08 -0.37 9.89
C GLY A 55 -16.49 -0.26 8.42
N SER A 56 -15.75 0.53 7.63
CA SER A 56 -16.12 0.91 6.26
C SER A 56 -15.79 -0.15 5.20
N VAL A 57 -15.04 -1.19 5.56
CA VAL A 57 -14.64 -2.28 4.66
C VAL A 57 -14.72 -3.62 5.37
N GLY A 58 -14.98 -4.68 4.60
CA GLY A 58 -15.08 -6.04 5.10
C GLY A 58 -13.73 -6.71 5.29
N ASN A 59 -13.77 -7.92 5.86
CA ASN A 59 -12.58 -8.73 6.16
C ASN A 59 -11.75 -9.06 4.91
N ARG A 60 -12.40 -9.15 3.73
CA ARG A 60 -11.72 -9.44 2.46
C ARG A 60 -10.88 -8.25 1.99
N GLU A 61 -11.39 -7.03 2.06
CA GLU A 61 -10.61 -5.85 1.70
C GLU A 61 -9.44 -5.64 2.67
N LEU A 62 -9.67 -5.80 3.98
CA LEU A 62 -8.60 -5.74 4.99
C LEU A 62 -7.47 -6.74 4.72
N ALA A 63 -7.80 -7.98 4.35
CA ALA A 63 -6.82 -8.99 3.96
C ALA A 63 -6.08 -8.60 2.66
N SER A 64 -6.75 -7.90 1.74
CA SER A 64 -6.10 -7.39 0.53
C SER A 64 -5.07 -6.31 0.83
N ILE A 65 -5.40 -5.31 1.65
CA ILE A 65 -4.42 -4.26 2.01
C ILE A 65 -3.26 -4.86 2.82
N GLN A 66 -3.52 -5.86 3.67
CA GLN A 66 -2.46 -6.58 4.38
C GLN A 66 -1.49 -7.29 3.42
N ARG A 67 -1.99 -7.93 2.35
CA ARG A 67 -1.13 -8.56 1.34
C ARG A 67 -0.29 -7.53 0.59
N VAL A 68 -0.84 -6.35 0.30
CA VAL A 68 -0.08 -5.26 -0.33
C VAL A 68 1.04 -4.79 0.58
N ILE A 69 0.76 -4.60 1.87
CA ILE A 69 1.78 -4.24 2.86
C ILE A 69 2.93 -5.25 2.85
N GLN A 70 2.60 -6.56 2.89
CA GLN A 70 3.61 -7.62 2.89
C GLN A 70 4.52 -7.59 1.65
N VAL A 71 3.94 -7.37 0.47
CA VAL A 71 4.71 -7.29 -0.78
C VAL A 71 5.69 -6.13 -0.72
N LEU A 72 5.23 -4.95 -0.31
CA LEU A 72 6.08 -3.75 -0.20
C LEU A 72 7.15 -3.89 0.89
N GLU A 73 6.88 -4.59 2.00
CA GLU A 73 7.87 -4.86 3.06
C GLU A 73 8.90 -5.92 2.66
N SER A 74 8.53 -6.85 1.78
CA SER A 74 9.42 -7.93 1.30
C SER A 74 10.31 -7.52 0.11
N SER A 75 10.12 -6.30 -0.40
CA SER A 75 10.72 -5.79 -1.63
C SER A 75 11.87 -4.84 -1.34
#